data_AF-A0A5C8CL11-F1
#
_entry.id   AF-A0A5C8CL11-F1
#
_cell.length_a   1.000
_cell.length_b   1.000
_cell.length_c   1.000
_cell.angle_alpha   90.00
_cell.angle_beta   90.00
_cell.angle_gamma   90.00
#
_symmetry.space_group_name_H-M   'P 1'
#
loop_
_entity.id
_entity.type
_entity.pdbx_description
1 polymer ?
#
loop_
_entity_poly.entity_id
_entity_poly.type
_entity_poly.pdbx_seq_one_letter_code
_entity_poly.pdbx_strand_id
1 'polypeptide(L)' 'MDWVKEKLIPLVKDKYDYLAVDINDNDKGYFDFYLISNCKYQIASEGSFCETAHIFNKYQNKILITPNDIDKKYFR' A
#
# COMPACT_ATOMS: atom_id res chain seq x y z
N MET A 1 11.15 11.04 3.05
CA MET A 1 11.33 10.25 1.80
C MET A 1 12.76 9.79 1.54
N ASP A 2 13.75 10.38 2.19
CA ASP A 2 15.17 10.08 1.91
C ASP A 2 15.54 8.62 2.15
N TRP A 3 15.08 8.03 3.25
CA TRP A 3 15.32 6.60 3.54
C TRP A 3 14.85 5.67 2.41
N VAL A 4 13.67 5.93 1.82
CA VAL A 4 13.13 5.12 0.71
C VAL A 4 14.01 5.27 -0.53
N LYS A 5 14.39 6.51 -0.88
CA LYS A 5 15.26 6.80 -2.02
C LYS A 5 16.64 6.15 -1.87
N GLU A 6 17.19 6.14 -0.66
CA GLU A 6 18.53 5.61 -0.38
C GLU A 6 18.57 4.09 -0.21
N LYS A 7 17.52 3.49 0.37
CA LYS A 7 17.53 2.07 0.77
C LYS A 7 16.65 1.19 -0.09
N LEU A 8 15.47 1.68 -0.50
CA LEU A 8 14.49 0.87 -1.23
C LEU A 8 14.69 0.96 -2.75
N ILE A 9 14.82 2.16 -3.29
CA ILE A 9 14.93 2.37 -4.75
C ILE A 9 16.09 1.59 -5.37
N PRO A 10 17.30 1.52 -4.78
CA PRO A 10 18.39 0.73 -5.34
C PRO A 10 18.09 -0.77 -5.46
N LEU A 11 17.17 -1.30 -4.64
CA LEU A 11 16.80 -2.73 -4.66
C LEU A 11 15.80 -3.07 -5.77
N VAL A 12 15.06 -2.08 -6.26
CA VAL A 12 13.94 -2.26 -7.20
C VAL A 12 14.17 -1.60 -8.57
N LYS A 13 15.02 -0.57 -8.67
CA LYS A 13 15.19 0.27 -9.87
C LYS A 13 15.55 -0.49 -11.16
N ASP A 14 16.24 -1.63 -11.04
CA ASP A 14 16.68 -2.45 -12.18
C ASP A 14 15.76 -3.66 -12.41
N LYS A 15 14.74 -3.84 -11.57
CA LYS A 15 13.83 -5.00 -11.58
C LYS A 15 12.39 -4.62 -11.94
N TYR A 16 11.98 -3.40 -11.60
CA TYR A 16 10.61 -2.95 -11.72
C TYR A 16 10.58 -1.48 -12.14
N ASP A 17 9.57 -1.13 -12.92
CA ASP A 17 9.18 0.25 -13.10
C ASP A 17 8.70 0.82 -11.76
N TYR A 18 9.16 2.02 -11.43
CA TYR A 18 8.79 2.68 -10.18
C TYR A 18 8.54 4.17 -10.40
N LEU A 19 7.70 4.74 -9.53
CA LEU A 19 7.48 6.17 -9.41
C LEU A 19 7.58 6.52 -7.92
N ALA A 20 8.56 7.34 -7.56
CA ALA A 20 8.66 7.90 -6.22
C ALA A 20 7.77 9.14 -6.12
N VAL A 21 6.72 9.08 -5.30
CA VAL A 21 5.77 10.18 -5.10
C VAL A 21 6.04 10.78 -3.73
N ASP A 22 6.34 12.08 -3.70
CA ASP A 22 6.70 12.85 -2.50
C ASP A 22 5.83 14.12 -2.45
N ILE A 23 4.51 13.90 -2.47
CA ILE A 23 3.50 14.97 -2.55
C ILE A 23 2.54 14.95 -1.35
N ASN A 24 2.68 13.94 -0.48
CA ASN A 24 1.78 13.76 0.64
C ASN A 24 2.17 14.70 1.78
N ASP A 25 1.25 15.57 2.15
CA ASP A 25 1.28 16.43 3.33
C ASP A 25 -0.06 16.31 4.06
N ASN A 26 -0.24 17.02 5.19
CA ASN A 26 -1.45 16.91 5.99
C ASN A 26 -2.75 17.25 5.22
N ASP A 27 -2.66 18.07 4.17
CA ASP A 27 -3.81 18.46 3.36
C ASP A 27 -4.01 17.52 2.16
N LYS A 28 -3.01 16.68 1.86
CA LYS A 28 -2.91 15.84 0.66
C LYS A 28 -2.84 14.34 0.94
N GLY A 29 -3.20 13.91 2.15
CA GLY A 29 -3.32 12.51 2.56
C GLY A 29 -4.17 11.64 1.62
N TYR A 30 -5.09 12.25 0.86
CA TYR A 30 -5.92 11.56 -0.12
C TYR A 30 -5.12 11.00 -1.31
N PHE A 31 -3.89 11.46 -1.58
CA PHE A 31 -3.08 10.86 -2.64
C PHE A 31 -2.66 9.43 -2.30
N ASP A 32 -2.32 9.13 -1.05
CA ASP A 32 -2.02 7.76 -0.62
C ASP A 32 -3.24 6.87 -0.82
N PHE A 33 -4.43 7.39 -0.46
CA PHE A 33 -5.69 6.69 -0.68
C PHE A 33 -5.92 6.37 -2.16
N TYR A 34 -5.73 7.36 -3.04
CA TYR A 34 -5.85 7.19 -4.48
C TYR A 34 -4.83 6.19 -5.05
N LEU A 35 -3.58 6.24 -4.60
CA LEU A 35 -2.55 5.31 -5.05
C LEU A 35 -2.88 3.87 -4.63
N ILE A 36 -3.26 3.67 -3.36
CA ILE A 36 -3.64 2.36 -2.83
C ILE A 36 -4.87 1.82 -3.56
N SER A 37 -5.89 2.65 -3.80
CA SER A 37 -7.11 2.21 -4.50
C SER A 37 -6.86 1.76 -5.94
N ASN A 38 -5.74 2.20 -6.54
CA ASN A 38 -5.27 1.79 -7.87
C ASN A 38 -4.30 0.59 -7.88
N CYS A 39 -4.00 -0.03 -6.73
CA CYS A 39 -3.21 -1.26 -6.66
C CYS A 39 -4.09 -2.52 -6.80
N LYS A 40 -3.62 -3.55 -7.51
CA LYS A 40 -4.30 -4.87 -7.59
C LYS A 40 -4.11 -5.73 -6.33
N TYR A 41 -2.95 -5.57 -5.68
CA TYR A 41 -2.61 -6.25 -4.43
C TYR A 41 -2.32 -5.19 -3.37
N GLN A 42 -2.73 -5.42 -2.13
CA GLN A 42 -2.52 -4.51 -1.01
C GLN A 42 -2.06 -5.30 0.21
N ILE A 43 -0.93 -4.88 0.78
CA ILE A 43 -0.47 -5.35 2.09
C ILE A 43 -0.61 -4.15 3.01
N ALA A 44 -1.34 -4.31 4.11
CA ALA A 44 -1.63 -3.24 5.04
C ALA A 44 -1.26 -3.65 6.46
N SER A 45 -0.83 -2.68 7.27
CA SER A 45 -0.89 -2.79 8.73
C SER A 45 -2.33 -2.67 9.22
N GLU A 46 -2.58 -2.91 10.50
CA GLU A 46 -3.89 -2.65 11.09
C GLU A 46 -4.27 -1.17 10.99
N GLY A 47 -5.51 -0.88 10.60
CA GLY A 47 -6.05 0.48 10.53
C GLY A 47 -7.12 0.70 9.47
N SER A 48 -8.06 1.59 9.78
CA SER A 48 -9.24 1.86 8.95
C SER A 48 -8.95 2.56 7.62
N PHE A 49 -7.82 3.27 7.51
CA PHE A 49 -7.46 3.99 6.28
C PHE A 49 -7.26 3.02 5.09
N CYS A 50 -6.48 1.97 5.31
CA CYS A 50 -6.19 0.95 4.30
C CYS A 50 -7.43 0.13 3.94
N GLU A 51 -8.28 -0.18 4.93
CA GLU A 51 -9.56 -0.84 4.71
C GLU A 51 -10.50 0.03 3.86
N THR A 52 -10.57 1.32 4.16
CA THR A 52 -11.36 2.26 3.38
C THR A 52 -10.83 2.36 1.95
N ALA A 53 -9.51 2.46 1.75
CA ALA A 53 -8.91 2.47 0.41
C ALA A 53 -9.16 1.16 -0.37
N HIS A 54 -9.28 0.03 0.34
CA HIS A 54 -9.68 -1.25 -0.26
C HIS A 54 -11.15 -1.26 -0.69
N ILE A 55 -12.06 -0.65 0.06
CA ILE A 55 -13.49 -0.57 -0.33
C ILE A 55 -13.64 0.26 -1.61
N PHE A 56 -12.96 1.40 -1.72
CA PHE A 56 -13.05 2.31 -2.86
C PHE A 56 -12.08 1.98 -4.00
N ASN A 57 -11.68 0.71 -4.11
CA ASN A 57 -10.65 0.32 -5.06
C ASN A 57 -11.19 0.12 -6.49
N LYS A 58 -10.29 0.21 -7.47
CA LYS A 58 -10.62 0.08 -8.91
C LYS A 58 -10.91 -1.36 -9.36
N TYR A 59 -10.40 -2.38 -8.66
CA TYR A 59 -10.44 -3.78 -9.05
C TYR A 59 -11.47 -4.58 -8.23
N GLN A 60 -12.45 -5.19 -8.90
CA GLN A 60 -13.48 -5.99 -8.23
C GLN A 60 -12.92 -7.18 -7.43
N ASN A 61 -11.72 -7.67 -7.76
CA ASN A 61 -11.06 -8.81 -7.13
C ASN A 61 -9.72 -8.45 -6.47
N LYS A 62 -9.58 -7.22 -5.96
CA LYS A 62 -8.38 -6.80 -5.23
C LYS A 62 -8.10 -7.72 -4.05
N ILE A 63 -6.84 -8.13 -3.89
CA ILE A 63 -6.41 -8.93 -2.73
C ILE A 63 -5.87 -7.98 -1.66
N LEU A 64 -6.42 -8.07 -0.46
CA LEU A 64 -5.95 -7.40 0.74
C LEU A 64 -5.35 -8.43 1.70
N ILE A 65 -4.13 -8.18 2.18
CA ILE A 65 -3.45 -8.96 3.20
C ILE A 65 -3.21 -8.05 4.40
N THR A 66 -3.68 -8.49 5.56
CA THR A 66 -3.61 -7.80 6.86
C THR A 66 -2.98 -8.71 7.92
N PRO A 67 -2.56 -8.17 9.08
CA PRO A 67 -2.07 -8.98 10.19
C PRO A 67 -3.11 -10.02 10.65
N ASN A 68 -4.40 -9.70 10.61
CA ASN A 68 -5.48 -10.64 10.94
C ASN A 68 -5.53 -11.89 10.03
N ASP A 69 -5.00 -11.79 8.81
CA ASP A 69 -4.90 -12.95 7.92
C ASP A 69 -3.78 -13.92 8.33
N ILE A 70 -2.81 -13.41 9.10
CA ILE A 70 -1.76 -14.21 9.72
C ILE A 70 -2.33 -14.95 10.94
N ASP A 71 -3.09 -14.26 11.80
CA ASP A 71 -3.65 -14.84 13.02
C ASP A 71 -4.66 -15.96 12.74
N LYS A 72 -5.49 -15.82 11.70
CA LYS A 72 -6.43 -16.90 11.27
C LYS A 72 -5.72 -18.21 10.89
N LYS A 73 -4.43 -18.18 10.53
CA LYS A 73 -3.66 -19.38 10.18
C LYS A 73 -3.16 -20.13 11.42
N TYR A 74 -3.09 -19.48 12.58
CA TYR A 74 -2.52 -20.04 13.82
C TYR A 74 -3.56 -20.41 14.89
N PHE A 75 -4.86 -20.16 14.65
CA PHE A 75 -5.98 -20.62 15.48
C PHE A 75 -6.75 -21.80 14.86
N ARG A 76 -6.02 -22.85 14.42
CA ARG A 76 -6.62 -24.16 14.09
C ARG A 76 -6.55 -25.10 15.29
#